data_AF-A0A0C1GNQ4-F1
#
_entry.id   AF-A0A0C1GNQ4-F1
#
_cell.length_a   1.000
_cell.length_b   1.000
_cell.length_c   1.000
_cell.angle_alpha   90.00
_cell.angle_beta   90.00
_cell.angle_gamma   90.00
#
_symmetry.space_group_name_H-M   'P 1'
#
loop_
_entity.id
_entity.type
_entity.pdbx_description
1 polymer ?
#
loop_
_entity_poly.entity_id
_entity_poly.type
_entity_poly.pdbx_seq_one_letter_code
_entity_poly.pdbx_strand_id
1 'polypeptide(L)'
;MTDLRHLSREEQKLLADVALLVQNDDQEFNYEMLKAAAPDEASGEFWFRMAETLSTLPPNRSLDLRLNGGRLTVAVSILSVLLQDSPEIPQLWAQKVIALNYLAHGHQTRARGLAQQADKAAEANEEEYLAKTLSQNLLSTLKDALERFPEDTWFAEMRDDAWKHFGAEQAV
;
A
#
# COMPACT_ATOMS: atom_id res chain seq x y z
N MET A 1 -19.27 -4.31 -8.18
CA MET A 1 -18.58 -5.59 -8.00
C MET A 1 -17.79 -5.88 -9.26
N THR A 2 -16.48 -5.99 -9.12
CA THR A 2 -15.57 -6.39 -10.19
C THR A 2 -15.93 -7.80 -10.67
N ASP A 3 -15.98 -8.01 -11.98
CA ASP A 3 -16.24 -9.33 -12.56
C ASP A 3 -14.97 -10.20 -12.48
N LEU A 4 -14.97 -11.21 -11.61
CA LEU A 4 -13.82 -12.11 -11.40
C LEU A 4 -13.94 -13.41 -12.21
N ARG A 5 -14.92 -13.53 -13.11
CA ARG A 5 -15.17 -14.77 -13.88
C ARG A 5 -14.02 -15.17 -14.81
N HIS A 6 -13.10 -14.24 -15.08
CA HIS A 6 -11.90 -14.46 -15.89
C HIS A 6 -10.76 -15.13 -15.12
N LEU A 7 -10.80 -15.09 -13.79
CA LEU A 7 -9.84 -15.77 -12.93
C LEU A 7 -10.21 -17.24 -12.76
N SER A 8 -9.22 -18.09 -12.50
CA SER A 8 -9.43 -19.47 -12.11
C SER A 8 -10.23 -19.57 -10.79
N ARG A 9 -10.83 -20.73 -10.53
CA ARG A 9 -11.58 -20.95 -9.29
C ARG A 9 -10.69 -20.86 -8.05
N GLU A 10 -9.42 -21.22 -8.17
CA GLU A 10 -8.44 -21.17 -7.08
C GLU A 10 -8.07 -19.73 -6.75
N GLU A 11 -7.79 -18.91 -7.78
CA GLU A 11 -7.56 -17.47 -7.62
C GLU A 11 -8.79 -16.78 -6.99
N GLN A 12 -10.00 -17.06 -7.49
CA GLN A 12 -11.23 -16.49 -6.93
C GLN A 12 -11.42 -16.86 -5.46
N LYS A 13 -11.17 -18.13 -5.10
CA LYS A 13 -11.28 -18.60 -3.73
C LYS A 13 -10.29 -17.87 -2.81
N LEU A 14 -9.02 -17.79 -3.21
CA LEU A 14 -8.01 -17.12 -2.41
C LEU A 14 -8.31 -15.63 -2.24
N LEU A 15 -8.75 -14.93 -3.29
CA LEU A 15 -9.17 -13.53 -3.17
C LEU A 15 -10.35 -13.35 -2.20
N ALA A 16 -11.31 -14.28 -2.19
CA ALA A 16 -12.43 -14.25 -1.24
C ALA A 16 -11.96 -14.47 0.21
N ASP A 17 -11.04 -15.41 0.43
CA ASP A 17 -10.45 -15.67 1.74
C ASP A 17 -9.66 -14.44 2.25
N VAL A 18 -8.89 -13.80 1.37
CA VAL A 18 -8.16 -12.56 1.69
C VAL A 18 -9.11 -11.41 2.00
N ALA A 19 -10.19 -11.25 1.23
CA ALA A 19 -11.19 -10.22 1.49
C ALA A 19 -11.84 -10.40 2.87
N LEU A 20 -12.07 -11.64 3.32
CA LEU A 20 -12.58 -11.92 4.65
C LEU A 20 -11.57 -11.56 5.75
N LEU A 21 -10.28 -11.88 5.57
CA LEU A 21 -9.22 -11.47 6.49
C LEU A 21 -9.15 -9.95 6.65
N VAL A 22 -9.18 -9.23 5.52
CA VAL A 22 -9.19 -7.76 5.52
C VAL A 22 -10.46 -7.22 6.17
N GLN A 23 -11.63 -7.75 5.84
CA GLN A 23 -12.91 -7.31 6.42
C GLN A 23 -12.94 -7.47 7.94
N ASN A 24 -12.38 -8.55 8.45
CA ASN A 24 -12.29 -8.84 9.88
C ASN A 24 -11.16 -8.06 10.58
N ASP A 25 -10.36 -7.31 9.82
CA ASP A 25 -9.17 -6.63 10.30
C ASP A 25 -8.21 -7.56 11.06
N ASP A 26 -7.96 -8.74 10.50
CA ASP A 26 -7.03 -9.69 11.09
C ASP A 26 -5.58 -9.19 10.91
N GLN A 27 -5.08 -8.51 11.93
CA GLN A 27 -3.71 -8.00 12.01
C GLN A 27 -2.77 -8.97 12.74
N GLU A 28 -3.20 -10.18 13.08
CA GLU A 28 -2.32 -11.23 13.58
C GLU A 28 -1.80 -12.09 12.43
N PHE A 29 -2.61 -12.27 11.38
CA PHE A 29 -2.24 -12.98 10.18
C PHE A 29 -1.00 -12.37 9.50
N ASN A 30 -0.09 -13.23 9.02
CA ASN A 30 1.06 -12.83 8.23
C ASN A 30 0.71 -12.88 6.73
N TYR A 31 0.42 -11.72 6.14
CA TYR A 31 -0.04 -11.61 4.75
C TYR A 31 1.03 -12.00 3.71
N GLU A 32 2.31 -12.08 4.07
CA GLU A 32 3.34 -12.64 3.19
C GLU A 32 3.09 -14.13 2.87
N MET A 33 2.42 -14.86 3.76
CA MET A 33 2.06 -16.27 3.52
C MET A 33 1.13 -16.44 2.32
N LEU A 34 0.37 -15.40 1.94
CA LEU A 34 -0.52 -15.45 0.77
C LEU A 34 0.25 -15.58 -0.54
N LYS A 35 1.48 -15.05 -0.61
CA LYS A 35 2.31 -15.20 -1.80
C LYS A 35 2.71 -16.66 -2.03
N ALA A 36 2.92 -17.42 -0.95
CA ALA A 36 3.22 -18.85 -1.02
C ALA A 36 1.97 -19.71 -1.23
N ALA A 37 0.79 -19.20 -0.86
CA ALA A 37 -0.50 -19.87 -1.07
C ALA A 37 -1.11 -19.58 -2.45
N ALA A 38 -0.56 -18.62 -3.19
CA ALA A 38 -1.02 -18.27 -4.53
C ALA A 38 -0.76 -19.43 -5.51
N PRO A 39 -1.65 -19.64 -6.50
CA PRO A 39 -1.44 -20.64 -7.55
C PRO A 39 -0.12 -20.40 -8.33
N ASP A 40 0.54 -21.46 -8.78
CA ASP A 40 1.81 -21.37 -9.51
C ASP A 40 1.70 -20.55 -10.81
N GLU A 41 0.54 -20.60 -11.48
CA GLU A 41 0.23 -19.86 -12.71
C GLU A 41 -0.65 -18.63 -12.46
N ALA A 42 -0.58 -18.06 -11.25
CA ALA A 42 -1.38 -16.90 -10.87
C ALA A 42 -1.19 -15.72 -11.84
N SER A 43 -2.30 -15.23 -12.38
CA SER A 43 -2.33 -14.18 -13.39
C SER A 43 -1.94 -12.80 -12.81
N GLY A 44 -1.44 -11.91 -13.68
CA GLY A 44 -1.19 -10.51 -13.28
C GLY A 44 -2.45 -9.81 -12.76
N GLU A 45 -3.63 -10.15 -13.31
CA GLU A 45 -4.91 -9.65 -12.79
C GLU A 45 -5.16 -10.13 -11.36
N PHE A 46 -4.94 -11.42 -11.06
CA PHE A 46 -5.06 -11.92 -9.69
C PHE A 46 -4.17 -11.15 -8.71
N TRP A 47 -2.89 -10.96 -9.05
CA TRP A 47 -1.96 -10.25 -8.18
C TRP A 47 -2.38 -8.79 -7.96
N PHE A 48 -2.86 -8.12 -9.01
CA PHE A 48 -3.42 -6.78 -8.89
C PHE A 48 -4.63 -6.75 -7.95
N ARG A 49 -5.58 -7.67 -8.11
CA ARG A 49 -6.77 -7.77 -7.24
C ARG A 49 -6.41 -8.10 -5.80
N MET A 50 -5.40 -8.92 -5.58
CA MET A 50 -4.90 -9.20 -4.24
C MET A 50 -4.34 -7.92 -3.62
N ALA A 51 -3.50 -7.16 -4.33
CA ALA A 51 -2.98 -5.90 -3.81
C ALA A 51 -4.08 -4.84 -3.56
N GLU A 52 -5.09 -4.76 -4.42
CA GLU A 52 -6.27 -3.91 -4.25
C GLU A 52 -7.04 -4.29 -2.97
N THR A 53 -7.28 -5.58 -2.76
CA THR A 53 -7.99 -6.11 -1.58
C THR A 53 -7.22 -5.81 -0.30
N LEU A 54 -5.90 -6.06 -0.30
CA LEU A 54 -5.02 -5.79 0.84
C LEU A 54 -4.91 -4.30 1.19
N SER A 55 -5.10 -3.42 0.21
CA SER A 55 -5.07 -1.97 0.39
C SER A 55 -6.42 -1.39 0.83
N THR A 56 -7.49 -2.19 0.80
CA THR A 56 -8.82 -1.74 1.19
C THR A 56 -8.89 -1.53 2.70
N LEU A 57 -9.47 -0.41 3.12
CA LEU A 57 -9.67 -0.16 4.56
C LEU A 57 -10.79 -1.06 5.11
N PRO A 58 -10.56 -1.76 6.23
CA PRO A 58 -11.62 -2.47 6.95
C PRO A 58 -12.71 -1.52 7.45
N PRO A 59 -13.87 -2.04 7.90
CA PRO A 59 -14.97 -1.21 8.43
C PRO A 59 -14.56 -0.29 9.59
N ASN A 60 -13.62 -0.74 10.44
CA ASN A 60 -13.08 0.05 11.55
C ASN A 60 -12.03 1.09 11.10
N ARG A 61 -11.68 1.11 9.80
CA ARG A 61 -10.70 2.00 9.16
C ARG A 61 -9.31 1.94 9.78
N SER A 62 -8.96 0.85 10.44
CA SER A 62 -7.62 0.66 10.97
C SER A 62 -6.59 0.59 9.83
N LEU A 63 -5.35 0.86 10.17
CA LEU A 63 -4.21 0.63 9.29
C LEU A 63 -3.34 -0.47 9.90
N ASP A 64 -3.03 -1.49 9.11
CA ASP A 64 -2.02 -2.48 9.48
C ASP A 64 -0.65 -1.95 9.04
N LEU A 65 0.06 -1.37 10.00
CA LEU A 65 1.36 -0.71 9.80
C LEU A 65 2.56 -1.66 9.99
N ARG A 66 2.33 -2.98 10.02
CA ARG A 66 3.43 -3.93 10.18
C ARG A 66 4.30 -3.95 8.93
N LEU A 67 5.59 -3.69 9.10
CA LEU A 67 6.57 -3.78 8.01
C LEU A 67 6.76 -5.21 7.51
N ASN A 68 6.71 -6.17 8.44
CA ASN A 68 6.84 -7.59 8.11
C ASN A 68 5.46 -8.23 8.17
N GLY A 69 4.96 -8.70 7.03
CA GLY A 69 3.70 -9.44 6.99
C GLY A 69 2.43 -8.59 7.09
N GLY A 70 2.52 -7.26 7.12
CA GLY A 70 1.34 -6.39 7.13
C GLY A 70 0.69 -6.25 5.75
N ARG A 71 -0.64 -6.14 5.69
CA ARG A 71 -1.39 -6.12 4.41
C ARG A 71 -0.93 -5.01 3.46
N LEU A 72 -0.72 -3.80 3.98
CA LEU A 72 -0.33 -2.64 3.16
C LEU A 72 1.08 -2.82 2.59
N THR A 73 2.01 -3.32 3.40
CA THR A 73 3.39 -3.59 2.96
C THR A 73 3.43 -4.69 1.89
N VAL A 74 2.64 -5.75 2.08
CA VAL A 74 2.50 -6.84 1.11
C VAL A 74 1.90 -6.33 -0.20
N ALA A 75 0.88 -5.45 -0.14
CA ALA A 75 0.29 -4.82 -1.31
C ALA A 75 1.33 -4.01 -2.11
N VAL A 76 2.11 -3.16 -1.44
CA VAL A 76 3.17 -2.37 -2.09
C VAL A 76 4.23 -3.28 -2.72
N SER A 77 4.57 -4.39 -2.07
CA SER A 77 5.51 -5.39 -2.61
C SER A 77 5.00 -6.01 -3.90
N ILE A 78 3.75 -6.48 -3.92
CA ILE A 78 3.11 -7.06 -5.12
C ILE A 78 3.09 -6.04 -6.26
N LEU A 79 2.64 -4.82 -5.99
CA LEU A 79 2.53 -3.76 -7.01
C LEU A 79 3.88 -3.33 -7.54
N SER A 80 4.92 -3.35 -6.72
CA SER A 80 6.29 -3.03 -7.16
C SER A 80 6.84 -4.08 -8.13
N VAL A 81 6.45 -5.34 -8.00
CA VAL A 81 6.80 -6.39 -8.96
C VAL A 81 5.99 -6.21 -10.25
N LEU A 82 4.67 -6.04 -10.16
CA LEU A 82 3.82 -5.85 -11.35
C LEU A 82 4.24 -4.64 -12.19
N LEU A 83 4.69 -3.56 -11.55
CA LEU A 83 5.19 -2.36 -12.25
C LEU A 83 6.52 -2.56 -12.98
N GLN A 84 7.30 -3.60 -12.67
CA GLN A 84 8.51 -3.92 -13.45
C GLN A 84 8.14 -4.44 -14.83
N ASP A 85 7.06 -5.21 -14.92
CA ASP A 85 6.64 -5.89 -16.14
C ASP A 85 5.58 -5.10 -16.94
N SER A 86 4.75 -4.30 -16.26
CA SER A 86 3.63 -3.57 -16.90
C SER A 86 3.51 -2.11 -16.43
N PRO A 87 4.58 -1.29 -16.54
CA PRO A 87 4.58 0.11 -16.09
C PRO A 87 3.63 1.02 -16.86
N GLU A 88 3.08 0.58 -17.99
CA GLU A 88 2.11 1.33 -18.79
C GLU A 88 0.68 1.31 -18.24
N ILE A 89 0.39 0.48 -17.24
CA ILE A 89 -0.94 0.34 -16.65
C ILE A 89 -1.12 1.36 -15.49
N PRO A 90 -1.89 2.45 -15.65
CA PRO A 90 -2.00 3.50 -14.63
C PRO A 90 -2.64 2.99 -13.32
N GLN A 91 -3.50 1.97 -13.38
CA GLN A 91 -4.15 1.40 -12.19
C GLN A 91 -3.14 0.79 -11.21
N LEU A 92 -2.02 0.22 -11.71
CA LEU A 92 -0.96 -0.31 -10.85
C LEU A 92 -0.27 0.80 -10.05
N TRP A 93 0.02 1.93 -10.71
CA TRP A 93 0.59 3.11 -10.07
C TRP A 93 -0.36 3.69 -9.05
N ALA A 94 -1.63 3.89 -9.43
CA ALA A 94 -2.65 4.44 -8.54
C ALA A 94 -2.81 3.60 -7.27
N GLN A 95 -2.87 2.28 -7.43
CA GLN A 95 -3.00 1.38 -6.27
C GLN A 95 -1.76 1.42 -5.36
N LYS A 96 -0.56 1.52 -5.94
CA LYS A 96 0.69 1.63 -5.15
C LYS A 96 0.75 2.95 -4.39
N VAL A 97 0.34 4.04 -5.04
CA VAL A 97 0.20 5.37 -4.42
C VAL A 97 -0.76 5.32 -3.23
N ILE A 98 -1.93 4.71 -3.38
CA ILE A 98 -2.91 4.59 -2.29
C ILE A 98 -2.32 3.86 -1.07
N ALA A 99 -1.69 2.70 -1.29
CA ALA A 99 -1.10 1.90 -0.22
C ALA A 99 0.06 2.64 0.48
N LEU A 100 0.95 3.28 -0.28
CA LEU A 100 2.04 4.08 0.25
C LEU A 100 1.53 5.30 1.02
N ASN A 101 0.47 5.95 0.55
CA ASN A 101 -0.15 7.09 1.22
C ASN A 101 -0.68 6.69 2.61
N TYR A 102 -1.37 5.55 2.70
CA TYR A 102 -1.81 5.02 4.00
C TYR A 102 -0.65 4.69 4.94
N LEU A 103 0.39 4.04 4.44
CA LEU A 103 1.58 3.71 5.25
C LEU A 103 2.27 4.99 5.76
N ALA A 104 2.56 5.94 4.87
CA ALA A 104 3.26 7.18 5.24
C ALA A 104 2.49 7.98 6.31
N HIS A 105 1.19 8.19 6.10
CA HIS A 105 0.36 8.90 7.09
C HIS A 105 0.17 8.12 8.38
N GLY A 106 0.03 6.79 8.30
CA GLY A 106 -0.15 5.93 9.46
C GLY A 106 1.06 5.98 10.40
N HIS A 107 2.26 5.77 9.85
CA HIS A 107 3.51 5.87 10.61
C HIS A 107 3.74 7.30 11.13
N GLN A 108 3.46 8.36 10.33
CA GLN A 108 3.58 9.75 10.80
C GLN A 108 2.65 10.04 12.00
N THR A 109 1.41 9.55 11.93
CA THR A 109 0.42 9.73 13.00
C THR A 109 0.86 8.98 14.26
N ARG A 110 1.38 7.75 14.10
CA ARG A 110 1.89 6.95 15.21
C ARG A 110 3.12 7.58 15.86
N ALA A 111 4.07 8.07 15.07
CA ALA A 111 5.24 8.81 15.55
C ALA A 111 4.83 10.02 16.41
N ARG A 112 3.91 10.85 15.91
CA ARG A 112 3.38 12.01 16.65
C ARG A 112 2.69 11.62 17.95
N GLY A 113 1.93 10.52 17.96
CA GLY A 113 1.27 10.03 19.16
C GLY A 113 2.24 9.50 20.21
N LEU A 114 3.31 8.82 19.79
CA LEU A 114 4.36 8.31 20.67
C LEU A 114 5.25 9.43 21.21
N ALA A 115 5.55 10.44 20.41
CA ALA A 115 6.37 11.59 20.83
C ALA A 115 5.75 12.40 21.97
N GLN A 116 4.43 12.27 22.20
CA GLN A 116 3.73 12.91 23.32
C GLN A 116 3.86 12.11 24.64
N GLN A 117 4.39 10.90 24.60
CA GLN A 117 4.57 10.03 25.76
C GLN A 117 6.03 10.09 26.22
N ALA A 118 6.25 10.38 27.51
CA ALA A 118 7.57 10.69 28.05
C ALA A 118 8.59 9.53 27.95
N ASP A 119 8.12 8.30 27.82
CA ASP A 119 8.92 7.06 27.78
C ASP A 119 8.97 6.40 26.40
N LYS A 120 8.44 7.05 25.35
CA LYS A 120 8.34 6.48 23.99
C LYS A 120 9.13 7.22 22.91
N ALA A 121 10.12 8.00 23.31
CA ALA A 121 10.93 8.78 22.37
C ALA A 121 11.67 7.91 21.34
N ALA A 122 12.15 6.72 21.73
CA ALA A 122 12.85 5.82 20.82
C ALA A 122 11.89 5.27 19.75
N GLU A 123 10.74 4.74 20.16
CA GLU A 123 9.71 4.23 19.24
C GLU A 123 9.13 5.35 18.35
N ALA A 124 8.99 6.57 18.88
CA ALA A 124 8.57 7.72 18.08
C ALA A 124 9.55 8.02 16.94
N ASN A 125 10.85 7.99 17.21
CA ASN A 125 11.89 8.23 16.21
C ASN A 125 11.93 7.12 15.14
N GLU A 126 11.70 5.86 15.54
CA GLU A 126 11.60 4.73 14.60
C GLU A 126 10.41 4.92 13.65
N GLU A 127 9.24 5.24 14.19
CA GLU A 127 8.03 5.50 13.40
C GLU A 127 8.17 6.74 12.49
N GLU A 128 8.87 7.78 12.96
CA GLU A 128 9.19 8.96 12.16
C GLU A 128 10.13 8.62 10.99
N TYR A 129 11.16 7.81 11.24
CA TYR A 129 12.05 7.33 10.18
C TYR A 129 11.28 6.55 9.12
N LEU A 130 10.38 5.64 9.53
CA LEU A 130 9.54 4.87 8.61
C LEU A 130 8.62 5.77 7.80
N ALA A 131 7.96 6.74 8.45
CA ALA A 131 7.11 7.72 7.77
C ALA A 131 7.90 8.51 6.71
N LYS A 132 9.14 8.88 7.02
CA LYS A 132 10.03 9.57 6.07
C LYS A 132 10.39 8.69 4.88
N THR A 133 10.83 7.45 5.10
CA THR A 133 11.17 6.52 4.01
C THR A 133 9.96 6.23 3.12
N LEU A 134 8.79 6.01 3.71
CA LEU A 134 7.56 5.70 2.97
C LEU A 134 7.04 6.92 2.19
N SER A 135 7.12 8.12 2.75
CA SER A 135 6.74 9.35 2.05
C SER A 135 7.70 9.68 0.89
N GLN A 136 9.00 9.40 1.03
CA GLN A 136 9.95 9.49 -0.08
C GLN A 136 9.59 8.53 -1.21
N ASN A 137 9.25 7.29 -0.88
CA ASN A 137 8.80 6.31 -1.86
C ASN A 137 7.48 6.74 -2.55
N LEU A 138 6.54 7.29 -1.78
CA LEU A 138 5.29 7.87 -2.30
C LEU A 138 5.57 8.98 -3.31
N LEU A 139 6.37 9.99 -2.95
CA LEU A 139 6.66 11.12 -3.82
C LEU A 139 7.45 10.70 -5.06
N SER A 140 8.40 9.76 -4.94
CA SER A 140 9.10 9.19 -6.09
C SER A 140 8.15 8.43 -7.01
N THR A 141 7.24 7.61 -6.45
CA THR A 141 6.24 6.87 -7.24
C THR A 141 5.29 7.83 -7.97
N LEU A 142 4.87 8.91 -7.33
CA LEU A 142 4.02 9.95 -7.94
C LEU A 142 4.75 10.71 -9.05
N LYS A 143 6.03 11.03 -8.85
CA LYS A 143 6.87 11.64 -9.89
C LYS A 143 6.95 10.72 -11.11
N ASP A 144 7.31 9.46 -10.90
CA ASP A 144 7.47 8.47 -11.96
C ASP A 144 6.14 8.19 -12.70
N ALA A 145 5.01 8.20 -11.99
CA ALA A 145 3.68 8.10 -12.57
C ALA A 145 3.35 9.31 -13.45
N LEU A 146 3.64 10.53 -12.99
CA LEU A 146 3.39 11.76 -13.76
C LEU A 146 4.30 11.91 -14.99
N GLU A 147 5.51 11.39 -14.95
CA GLU A 147 6.38 11.32 -16.14
C GLU A 147 5.77 10.42 -17.23
N ARG A 148 5.01 9.39 -16.84
CA ARG A 148 4.35 8.43 -17.75
C ARG A 148 2.96 8.86 -18.17
N PHE A 149 2.19 9.46 -17.25
CA PHE A 149 0.81 9.87 -17.43
C PHE A 149 0.66 11.38 -17.13
N PRO A 150 1.30 12.26 -17.92
CA PRO A 150 1.37 13.70 -17.62
C PRO A 150 0.00 14.40 -17.62
N GLU A 151 -0.97 13.85 -18.34
CA GLU A 151 -2.33 14.41 -18.46
C GLU A 151 -3.31 13.85 -17.41
N ASP A 152 -2.89 12.90 -16.58
CA ASP A 152 -3.75 12.32 -15.56
C ASP A 152 -3.81 13.23 -14.34
N THR A 153 -4.95 13.90 -14.18
CA THR A 153 -5.17 14.88 -13.12
C THR A 153 -5.19 14.24 -11.73
N TRP A 154 -5.55 12.95 -11.61
CA TRP A 154 -5.58 12.28 -10.32
C TRP A 154 -4.18 12.14 -9.74
N PHE A 155 -3.18 11.78 -10.55
CA PHE A 155 -1.79 11.73 -10.07
C PHE A 155 -1.26 13.13 -9.71
N ALA A 156 -1.66 14.18 -10.44
CA ALA A 156 -1.25 15.54 -10.13
C ALA A 156 -1.84 16.02 -8.79
N GLU A 157 -3.12 15.76 -8.55
CA GLU A 157 -3.81 16.06 -7.29
C GLU A 157 -3.19 15.29 -6.12
N MET A 158 -2.91 13.99 -6.30
CA MET A 158 -2.27 13.17 -5.27
C MET A 158 -0.84 13.61 -4.97
N ARG A 159 -0.06 14.03 -5.98
CA ARG A 159 1.26 14.65 -5.77
C ARG A 159 1.15 15.91 -4.93
N ASP A 160 0.24 16.81 -5.29
CA ASP A 160 0.10 18.09 -4.59
C ASP A 160 -0.37 17.90 -3.15
N ASP A 161 -1.26 16.94 -2.90
CA ASP A 161 -1.67 16.57 -1.55
C ASP A 161 -0.51 15.96 -0.74
N ALA A 162 0.20 14.98 -1.29
CA ALA A 162 1.35 14.37 -0.63
C ALA A 162 2.46 15.40 -0.36
N TRP A 163 2.69 16.35 -1.27
CA TRP A 163 3.70 17.40 -1.11
C TRP A 163 3.37 18.36 0.03
N LYS A 164 2.08 18.68 0.27
CA LYS A 164 1.66 19.50 1.42
C LYS A 164 2.02 18.84 2.75
N HIS A 165 1.96 17.51 2.82
CA HIS A 165 2.16 16.76 4.05
C HIS A 165 3.63 16.36 4.28
N PHE A 166 4.39 16.12 3.20
CA PHE A 166 5.71 15.51 3.29
C PHE A 166 6.80 16.28 2.52
N GLY A 167 6.45 17.24 1.67
CA GLY A 167 7.40 17.92 0.78
C GLY A 167 8.38 18.85 1.49
N ALA A 168 7.98 19.44 2.62
CA ALA A 168 8.82 20.36 3.38
C ALA A 168 10.06 19.68 4.02
N GLU A 169 9.97 18.39 4.33
CA GLU A 169 11.05 17.61 4.97
C GLU A 169 12.06 17.03 3.96
N GLN A 170 11.80 17.16 2.65
CA GLN A 170 12.65 16.63 1.58
C GLN A 170 13.45 17.70 0.83
N ALA A 171 13.24 18.98 1.14
CA ALA A 171 13.97 20.12 0.55
C ALA A 171 15.28 20.47 1.30
N VAL A 172 15.73 19.60 2.22
CA VAL A 172 16.93 19.77 3.06
C VAL A 172 17.98 18.72 2.73
#